data_AF-A0A5C8BM58-F1
#
_entry.id   AF-A0A5C8BM58-F1
#
_cell.length_a   1.000
_cell.length_b   1.000
_cell.length_c   1.000
_cell.angle_alpha   90.00
_cell.angle_beta   90.00
_cell.angle_gamma   90.00
#
_symmetry.space_group_name_H-M   'P 1'
#
loop_
_entity.id
_entity.type
_entity.pdbx_description
1 polymer ?
#
loop_
_entity_poly.entity_id
_entity_poly.type
_entity_poly.pdbx_seq_one_letter_code
_entity_poly.pdbx_strand_id
1 'polypeptide(L)'
;MKLFIIHVGYYDYEVGMYELHSQFLIAAKTAAEAKNVAINKPIYKAKNMHIDGIQEINQIDGYSIDLKPTLDNLENKVYSYKEIKDM
;
A
#
# COMPACT_ATOMS: atom_id res chain seq x y z
N MET A 1 1.54 7.68 14.08
CA MET A 1 1.20 6.39 13.44
C MET A 1 2.44 5.84 12.75
N LYS A 2 2.51 4.56 12.40
CA LYS A 2 3.61 3.99 11.60
C LYS A 2 3.10 3.64 10.20
N LEU A 3 3.96 3.79 9.19
CA LEU A 3 3.66 3.39 7.82
C LEU A 3 4.08 1.94 7.61
N PHE A 4 3.23 1.13 6.99
CA PHE A 4 3.53 -0.25 6.60
C PHE A 4 3.28 -0.44 5.10
N ILE A 5 4.20 -1.12 4.41
CA ILE A 5 3.92 -1.76 3.12
C ILE A 5 3.52 -3.20 3.40
N ILE A 6 2.36 -3.60 2.86
CA ILE A 6 1.90 -4.99 2.84
C ILE A 6 2.01 -5.48 1.41
N HIS A 7 2.97 -6.36 1.14
CA HIS A 7 3.15 -7.01 -0.14
C HIS A 7 2.17 -8.18 -0.27
N VAL A 8 1.44 -8.22 -1.37
CA VAL A 8 0.40 -9.24 -1.62
C VAL A 8 0.51 -9.83 -3.01
N GLY A 9 0.34 -11.16 -3.09
CA GLY A 9 0.20 -11.94 -4.32
C GLY A 9 -1.26 -12.34 -4.58
N TYR A 10 -1.64 -12.42 -5.86
CA TYR A 10 -2.93 -12.95 -6.30
C TYR A 10 -2.94 -13.29 -7.79
N TYR A 11 -3.90 -14.11 -8.21
CA TYR A 11 -4.14 -14.41 -9.62
C TYR A 11 -5.32 -13.60 -10.15
N ASP A 12 -5.16 -13.08 -11.36
CA ASP A 12 -6.23 -12.40 -12.10
C ASP A 12 -6.20 -12.85 -13.57
N TYR A 13 -6.96 -13.90 -13.86
CA TYR A 13 -6.96 -14.54 -15.18
C TYR A 13 -7.55 -13.66 -16.30
N GLU A 14 -8.21 -12.55 -15.97
CA GLU A 14 -8.60 -11.54 -16.96
C GLU A 14 -7.41 -10.69 -17.40
N VAL A 15 -6.39 -10.54 -16.54
CA VAL A 15 -5.20 -9.74 -16.78
C VAL A 15 -4.06 -10.60 -17.31
N GLY A 16 -3.86 -11.80 -16.75
CA GLY A 16 -2.78 -12.69 -17.17
C GLY A 16 -2.77 -14.04 -16.48
N MET A 17 -1.90 -14.93 -16.96
CA MET A 17 -1.77 -16.30 -16.45
C MET A 17 -0.86 -16.41 -15.21
N TYR A 18 0.01 -15.43 -14.99
CA TYR A 18 0.99 -15.44 -13.91
C TYR A 18 0.48 -14.69 -12.68
N GLU A 19 1.04 -15.05 -11.52
CA GLU A 19 0.77 -14.40 -10.25
C GLU A 19 1.15 -12.91 -10.30
N LEU A 20 0.17 -12.06 -10.00
CA LEU A 20 0.36 -10.63 -9.87
C LEU A 20 0.73 -10.30 -8.44
N HIS A 21 1.63 -9.32 -8.31
CA HIS A 21 2.01 -8.79 -7.01
C HIS A 21 1.66 -7.32 -6.92
N SER A 22 1.21 -6.90 -5.75
CA SER A 22 0.84 -5.52 -5.47
C SER A 22 1.12 -5.16 -4.02
N GLN A 23 0.78 -3.94 -3.62
CA GLN A 23 1.15 -3.38 -2.33
C GLN A 23 0.00 -2.56 -1.73
N PHE A 24 -0.24 -2.72 -0.42
CA PHE A 24 -1.02 -1.76 0.36
C PHE A 24 -0.09 -0.91 1.21
N LEU A 25 -0.30 0.40 1.17
CA LEU A 25 0.24 1.34 2.15
C LEU A 25 -0.78 1.52 3.27
N ILE A 26 -0.39 1.20 4.50
CA ILE A 26 -1.29 1.23 5.66
C ILE A 26 -0.63 1.97 6.81
N ALA A 27 -1.33 2.96 7.34
CA ALA A 27 -1.00 3.57 8.62
C ALA A 27 -1.59 2.71 9.76
N ALA A 28 -0.75 2.19 10.66
CA ALA A 28 -1.19 1.43 11.84
C ALA A 28 -0.28 1.68 13.05
N LYS A 29 -0.63 1.18 14.25
CA LYS A 29 0.28 1.21 15.41
C LYS A 29 1.21 0.01 15.41
N THR A 30 0.78 -1.12 14.85
CA THR A 30 1.55 -2.38 14.82
C THR A 30 1.41 -3.08 13.47
N ALA A 31 2.35 -3.97 13.16
CA ALA A 31 2.27 -4.82 11.97
C ALA A 31 1.02 -5.72 11.99
N ALA A 32 0.59 -6.18 13.17
CA ALA A 32 -0.62 -6.98 13.34
C ALA A 32 -1.89 -6.19 13.00
N GLU A 33 -1.97 -4.93 13.45
CA GLU A 33 -3.06 -4.03 13.04
C GLU A 33 -3.03 -3.76 11.53
N ALA A 34 -1.86 -3.50 10.95
CA ALA A 34 -1.72 -3.27 9.52
C ALA A 34 -2.19 -4.48 8.69
N LYS A 35 -1.78 -5.69 9.10
CA LYS A 35 -2.26 -6.96 8.53
C LYS A 35 -3.78 -7.05 8.61
N ASN A 36 -4.36 -6.80 9.78
CA ASN A 36 -5.81 -6.89 9.99
C ASN A 36 -6.58 -5.90 9.11
N VAL A 37 -6.05 -4.70 8.89
CA VAL A 37 -6.63 -3.73 7.96
C VAL A 37 -6.55 -4.26 6.51
N ALA A 38 -5.39 -4.80 6.09
CA ALA A 38 -5.19 -5.32 4.74
C ALA A 38 -6.16 -6.46 4.39
N ILE A 39 -6.22 -7.51 5.22
CA ILE A 39 -7.04 -8.70 4.96
C ILE A 39 -8.55 -8.41 4.94
N ASN A 40 -8.97 -7.29 5.55
CA ASN A 40 -10.37 -6.88 5.60
C ASN A 40 -10.79 -5.97 4.44
N LYS A 41 -9.86 -5.53 3.57
CA LYS A 41 -10.21 -4.75 2.38
C LYS A 41 -11.07 -5.59 1.43
N PRO A 42 -12.12 -5.01 0.82
CA PRO A 42 -12.96 -5.74 -0.14
C PRO A 42 -12.16 -6.38 -1.28
N ILE A 43 -11.18 -5.66 -1.84
CA ILE A 43 -10.35 -6.15 -2.94
C ILE A 43 -9.46 -7.33 -2.54
N TYR A 44 -8.97 -7.35 -1.30
CA TYR A 44 -8.17 -8.46 -0.75
C TYR A 44 -8.98 -9.76 -0.81
N LYS A 45 -10.22 -9.69 -0.34
CA LYS A 45 -11.16 -10.83 -0.33
C LYS A 45 -11.59 -11.20 -1.74
N ALA A 46 -11.95 -10.23 -2.57
CA ALA A 46 -12.46 -10.46 -3.92
C ALA A 46 -11.43 -11.13 -4.84
N LYS A 47 -10.14 -10.80 -4.70
CA LYS A 47 -9.05 -11.37 -5.51
C LYS A 47 -8.35 -12.55 -4.83
N ASN A 48 -8.85 -13.03 -3.68
CA ASN A 48 -8.22 -14.10 -2.88
C ASN A 48 -6.72 -13.85 -2.65
N MET A 49 -6.37 -12.62 -2.26
CA MET A 49 -4.98 -12.23 -2.03
C MET A 49 -4.36 -13.00 -0.85
N HIS A 50 -3.04 -13.22 -0.91
CA HIS A 50 -2.23 -13.63 0.23
C HIS A 50 -1.16 -12.58 0.53
N ILE A 51 -0.60 -12.60 1.73
CA ILE A 51 0.46 -11.67 2.15
C ILE A 51 1.79 -12.41 2.08
N ASP A 52 2.70 -11.87 1.29
CA ASP A 52 4.08 -12.37 1.15
C ASP A 52 5.05 -11.68 2.10
N GLY A 53 4.76 -10.42 2.45
CA GLY A 53 5.64 -9.63 3.29
C GLY A 53 4.97 -8.40 3.90
N ILE A 54 5.49 -8.00 5.06
CA ILE A 54 5.10 -6.77 5.75
C ILE A 54 6.37 -6.04 6.15
N GLN A 55 6.49 -4.77 5.76
CA GLN A 55 7.61 -3.92 6.12
C GLN A 55 7.10 -2.65 6.81
N GLU A 56 7.63 -2.34 8.00
CA GLU A 56 7.48 -1.02 8.62
C GLU A 56 8.45 -0.04 7.94
N ILE A 57 7.95 1.12 7.52
CA ILE A 57 8.78 2.21 6.99
C ILE A 57 8.82 3.33 8.03
N ASN A 58 10.00 3.55 8.58
CA ASN A 58 10.27 4.64 9.51
C ASN A 58 11.14 5.75 8.90
N GLN A 59 11.95 5.42 7.88
CA GLN A 59 12.84 6.35 7.19
C GLN A 59 12.99 5.99 5.70
N ILE A 60 13.20 7.01 4.85
CA ILE A 60 13.52 6.86 3.42
C ILE A 60 14.58 7.92 3.08
N ASP A 61 15.68 7.51 2.44
CA ASP A 61 16.76 8.41 1.98
C ASP A 61 17.27 9.40 3.05
N GLY A 62 17.34 8.95 4.31
CA GLY A 62 17.76 9.77 5.45
C GLY A 62 16.67 10.66 6.06
N TYR A 63 15.45 10.65 5.53
CA TYR A 63 14.31 11.39 6.06
C TYR A 63 13.44 10.53 6.96
N SER A 64 13.07 11.04 8.13
CA SER A 64 12.09 10.41 9.02
C SER A 64 10.67 10.56 8.50
N ILE A 65 9.87 9.50 8.62
CA ILE A 65 8.43 9.55 8.35
C ILE A 65 7.67 9.81 9.64
N ASP A 66 6.86 10.88 9.66
CA ASP A 66 5.91 11.17 10.73
C ASP A 66 4.48 11.21 10.18
N LEU A 67 3.64 10.31 10.67
CA LEU A 67 2.23 10.22 10.27
C LEU A 67 1.33 10.80 11.36
N LYS A 68 0.67 11.91 11.02
CA LYS A 68 -0.32 12.60 11.86
C LYS A 68 -1.73 12.31 11.35
N PRO A 69 -2.68 11.97 12.24
CA PRO A 69 -4.08 11.84 11.85
C PRO A 69 -4.61 13.21 11.38
N THR A 70 -5.46 13.20 10.36
CA THR A 70 -6.17 14.38 9.88
C THR A 70 -7.63 14.03 9.59
N LEU A 71 -8.51 15.02 9.70
CA LEU A 71 -9.90 14.93 9.26
C LEU A 71 -10.05 15.36 7.80
N ASP A 72 -9.03 16.00 7.23
CA ASP A 72 -9.04 16.46 5.85
C ASP A 72 -8.85 15.26 4.92
N ASN A 73 -9.76 15.10 3.97
CA ASN A 73 -9.62 14.10 2.92
C ASN A 73 -8.94 14.72 1.70
N LEU A 74 -7.66 15.04 1.84
CA LEU A 74 -6.84 15.57 0.75
C LEU A 74 -6.35 14.41 -0.12
N GLU A 75 -6.62 14.48 -1.41
CA GLU A 75 -6.05 13.55 -2.38
C GLU A 75 -4.56 13.85 -2.59
N ASN A 76 -3.76 12.79 -2.74
CA ASN A 76 -2.37 12.94 -3.12
C ASN A 76 -2.28 13.48 -4.56
N LYS A 77 -1.39 14.44 -4.81
CA LYS A 77 -1.13 14.90 -6.18
C LYS A 77 -0.59 13.74 -7.02
N VAL A 78 -1.32 13.40 -8.08
CA VAL A 78 -0.85 12.46 -9.11
C VAL A 78 -0.27 13.30 -10.26
N TYR A 79 1.01 13.12 -10.55
CA TYR A 79 1.66 13.77 -11.68
C TYR A 79 1.29 13.05 -12.97
N SER A 80 0.84 13.79 -13.98
CA SER A 80 0.55 13.26 -15.30
C SER A 80 1.83 12.89 -16.05
N TYR A 81 1.70 12.02 -17.05
CA TYR A 81 2.81 11.66 -17.93
C TYR A 81 3.49 12.88 -18.57
N LYS A 82 2.70 13.88 -18.98
CA LYS A 82 3.24 15.11 -19.55
C LYS A 82 4.03 15.92 -18.54
N GLU A 83 3.49 16.13 -17.34
CA GLU A 83 4.21 16.85 -16.27
C GLU A 83 5.55 16.18 -15.97
N ILE A 84 5.59 14.85 -15.91
CA ILE A 84 6.83 14.09 -15.66
C ILE A 84 7.82 14.27 -16.82
N LYS A 85 7.34 14.25 -18.06
CA LYS A 85 8.19 14.39 -19.25
C LYS A 85 8.84 15.79 -19.36
N ASP A 86 8.16 16.82 -18.83
CA ASP A 86 8.57 18.21 -18.94
C ASP A 86 9.41 18.71 -17.72
N MET A 87 9.72 17.85 -16.73
CA MET A 87 10.62 18.12 -15.57
C MET A 87 12.09 17.91 -15.92
#